data_AF-A0A7X1L3M8-F1
#
_entry.id   AF-A0A7X1L3M8-F1
#
_cell.length_a   1.000
_cell.length_b   1.000
_cell.length_c   1.000
_cell.angle_alpha   90.00
_cell.angle_beta   90.00
_cell.angle_gamma   90.00
#
_symmetry.space_group_name_H-M   'P 1'
#
loop_
_entity.id
_entity.type
_entity.pdbx_description
1 polymer ?
#
loop_
_entity_poly.entity_id
_entity_poly.type
_entity_poly.pdbx_seq_one_letter_code
_entity_poly.pdbx_strand_id
1 'polypeptide(L)' 'MGATHVTVTIRNPALPNKSWAGKNPIEMTLNFCGIPPFGGPMPPKNHTIKAPAILDLYSKVTRWFRKYGYILI' A
#
# COMPACT_ATOMS: atom_id res chain seq x y z
N MET A 1 12.34 -21.86 -1.10
CA MET A 1 12.11 -20.40 -1.28
C MET A 1 10.62 -20.15 -1.10
N GLY A 2 10.21 -19.49 -0.02
CA GLY A 2 8.79 -19.19 0.22
C GLY A 2 8.37 -17.93 -0.53
N ALA A 3 7.19 -17.94 -1.14
CA ALA A 3 6.64 -16.77 -1.82
C ALA A 3 6.24 -15.70 -0.78
N THR A 4 6.59 -14.44 -1.04
CA THR A 4 6.07 -13.31 -0.27
C THR A 4 4.66 -13.00 -0.76
N HIS A 5 3.65 -13.12 0.10
CA HIS A 5 2.28 -12.74 -0.23
C HIS A 5 1.99 -11.34 0.32
N VAL A 6 1.48 -10.45 -0.55
CA VAL A 6 1.03 -9.11 -0.16
C VAL A 6 -0.45 -9.00 -0.45
N THR A 7 -1.24 -8.81 0.60
CA THR A 7 -2.67 -8.55 0.44
C THR A 7 -2.89 -7.05 0.36
N VAL A 8 -3.51 -6.61 -0.74
CA VAL A 8 -3.80 -5.20 -1.00
C VAL A 8 -5.29 -4.97 -0.86
N THR A 9 -5.69 -4.10 0.07
CA THR A 9 -7.08 -3.64 0.18
C THR A 9 -7.16 -2.19 -0.24
N ILE A 10 -7.89 -1.91 -1.32
CA ILE A 10 -8.18 -0.54 -1.78
C ILE A 10 -9.58 -0.18 -1.30
N ARG A 11 -9.71 0.92 -0.57
CA ARG A 11 -11.01 1.48 -0.20
C ARG A 11 -11.15 2.85 -0.85
N ASN A 12 -12.25 3.03 -1.59
CA ASN A 12 -12.73 4.35 -1.96
C ASN A 12 -13.82 4.75 -0.94
N PRO A 13 -13.50 5.56 0.10
CA PRO A 13 -14.49 6.07 1.04
C PRO A 13 -15.58 6.95 0.43
N ALA A 14 -15.53 7.30 -0.86
CA ALA A 14 -16.61 8.00 -1.56
C ALA A 14 -17.82 7.06 -1.79
N LEU A 15 -18.56 6.78 -0.72
CA LEU A 15 -19.96 6.35 -0.75
C LEU A 15 -20.86 7.58 -0.53
N PRO A 16 -22.06 7.62 -1.14
CA PRO A 16 -22.83 8.85 -1.40
C PRO A 16 -23.26 9.65 -0.16
N ASN A 17 -23.14 9.11 1.05
CA ASN A 17 -23.65 9.75 2.28
C ASN A 17 -22.67 9.63 3.46
N LYS A 18 -21.42 10.10 3.32
CA LYS A 18 -20.62 10.41 4.52
C LYS A 18 -19.56 11.47 4.25
N SER A 19 -19.75 12.64 4.87
CA SER A 19 -18.83 13.76 4.92
C SER A 19 -17.49 13.36 5.53
N TRP A 20 -16.54 12.91 4.71
CA TRP A 20 -15.12 12.94 5.04
C TRP A 20 -14.43 13.91 4.09
N ALA A 21 -14.56 15.20 4.42
CA ALA A 21 -13.78 16.29 3.86
C ALA A 21 -12.32 16.19 4.36
N GLY A 22 -11.57 15.23 3.83
CA GLY A 22 -10.14 15.08 4.07
C GLY A 22 -9.44 14.97 2.73
N LYS A 23 -8.33 15.70 2.55
CA LYS A 23 -7.55 15.89 1.31
C LYS A 23 -7.10 14.63 0.55
N ASN A 24 -7.48 13.42 0.98
CA ASN A 24 -7.09 12.14 0.41
C ASN A 24 -8.30 11.17 0.37
N PRO A 25 -9.18 11.25 -0.64
CA PRO A 25 -10.32 10.36 -0.82
C PRO A 25 -9.99 8.89 -1.11
N ILE A 26 -8.72 8.51 -1.27
CA ILE A 26 -8.33 7.13 -1.58
C ILE A 26 -7.36 6.60 -0.53
N GLU A 27 -7.65 5.40 -0.02
CA GLU A 27 -6.83 4.71 0.97
C GLU A 27 -6.52 3.29 0.53
N MET A 28 -5.25 2.89 0.66
CA MET A 28 -4.78 1.52 0.45
C MET A 28 -4.10 1.02 1.71
N THR A 29 -4.55 -0.14 2.18
CA THR A 29 -3.90 -0.87 3.28
C THR A 29 -3.16 -2.06 2.68
N LEU A 30 -1.86 -2.11 2.94
CA LEU A 30 -0.95 -3.18 2.57
C LEU A 30 -0.72 -4.06 3.80
N ASN A 31 -1.01 -5.36 3.69
CA ASN A 31 -0.68 -6.34 4.71
C ASN A 31 0.36 -7.31 4.15
N PHE A 32 1.55 -7.31 4.77
CA PHE A 32 2.68 -8.13 4.39
C PHE A 32 2.66 -9.43 5.17
N CYS A 33 2.38 -10.52 4.47
CA CYS A 33 2.41 -11.88 4.99
C CYS A 33 3.45 -12.68 4.19
N GLY A 34 4.70 -12.68 4.64
CA GLY A 34 5.74 -13.43 3.96
C GLY A 34 7.07 -13.45 4.68
N ILE A 35 7.94 -14.35 4.23
CA ILE A 35 9.34 -14.41 4.65
C ILE A 35 10.08 -13.35 3.83
N PRO A 36 10.74 -12.37 4.47
CA PRO A 36 11.49 -11.34 3.75
C PRO A 36 12.67 -11.95 2.99
N PRO A 37 13.15 -11.29 1.91
CA PRO A 37 14.39 -11.68 1.26
C PRO A 37 15.55 -11.61 2.25
N PHE A 38 16.42 -12.62 2.23
CA PHE A 38 17.53 -12.76 3.18
C PHE A 38 18.46 -11.54 3.10
N GLY A 39 18.67 -10.87 4.23
CA GLY A 39 19.57 -9.70 4.32
C GLY A 39 18.98 -8.36 3.85
N GLY A 40 17.70 -8.29 3.49
CA GLY A 40 17.02 -7.03 3.13
C GLY A 40 16.26 -6.38 4.30
N PRO A 41 15.98 -5.06 4.24
CA PRO A 41 15.10 -4.41 5.20
C PRO A 41 13.69 -4.99 5.11
N MET A 42 13.11 -5.36 6.24
CA MET A 42 11.78 -5.96 6.30
C MET A 42 10.69 -4.87 6.25
N PRO A 43 9.70 -4.97 5.33
CA PRO A 43 8.55 -4.07 5.37
C PRO A 43 7.72 -4.31 6.65
N PRO A 44 7.07 -3.26 7.20
CA PRO A 44 6.17 -3.42 8.32
C PRO A 44 4.99 -4.32 7.92
N LYS A 45 4.50 -5.11 8.89
CA LYS A 45 3.38 -6.04 8.69
C LYS A 45 2.14 -5.34 8.13
N ASN A 46 1.83 -4.14 8.62
CA ASN A 46 0.73 -3.32 8.15
C ASN A 46 1.23 -1.94 7.74
N HIS A 47 0.82 -1.46 6.58
CA HIS A 47 1.09 -0.10 6.13
C HIS A 47 -0.14 0.50 5.44
N THR A 48 -0.44 1.77 5.72
CA THR A 48 -1.56 2.48 5.12
C THR A 48 -1.05 3.66 4.31
N ILE A 49 -1.43 3.72 3.03
CA ILE A 49 -1.12 4.80 2.11
C ILE A 49 -2.41 5.52 1.76
N LYS A 50 -2.43 6.84 1.96
CA LYS A 50 -3.55 7.71 1.58
C LYS A 50 -3.13 8.63 0.43
N ALA A 51 -4.02 8.85 -0.52
CA ALA A 51 -3.74 9.67 -1.69
C ALA A 51 -4.98 10.45 -2.18
N PRO A 52 -4.77 11.57 -2.89
CA PRO A 52 -5.86 12.34 -3.47
C PRO A 52 -6.42 11.73 -4.75
N ALA A 53 -5.57 11.08 -5.55
CA ALA A 53 -5.96 10.38 -6.77
C ALA A 53 -5.32 8.99 -6.86
N ILE A 54 -5.87 8.12 -7.72
CA ILE A 54 -5.39 6.74 -7.89
C ILE A 54 -3.96 6.70 -8.45
N LEU A 55 -3.62 7.67 -9.29
CA LEU A 55 -2.27 7.80 -9.88
C LEU A 55 -1.23 8.17 -8.81
N ASP A 56 -1.60 9.05 -7.87
CA ASP A 56 -0.77 9.41 -6.72
C ASP A 56 -0.61 8.23 -5.77
N LEU A 57 -1.66 7.42 -5.60
CA LEU A 57 -1.62 6.19 -4.83
C LEU A 57 -0.61 5.21 -5.44
N TYR A 58 -0.69 4.95 -6.73
CA TYR A 58 0.25 4.07 -7.44
C TYR A 58 1.70 4.53 -7.29
N SER A 59 1.94 5.84 -7.43
CA SER A 59 3.26 6.44 -7.26
C SER A 59 3.79 6.28 -5.82
N LYS A 60 2.94 6.49 -4.81
CA LYS A 60 3.29 6.30 -3.40
C LYS A 60 3.58 4.84 -3.07
N VAL A 61 2.75 3.92 -3.57
CA VAL A 61 2.90 2.48 -3.40
C VAL A 61 4.21 2.02 -4.02
N THR A 62 4.47 2.37 -5.28
CA THR A 62 5.71 2.02 -5.98
C THR A 62 6.95 2.55 -5.26
N ARG A 63 6.93 3.83 -4.84
CA ARG A 63 8.04 4.42 -4.08
C ARG A 63 8.25 3.70 -2.74
N TRP A 64 7.17 3.29 -2.09
CA TRP A 64 7.24 2.57 -0.82
C TRP A 64 7.83 1.17 -0.99
N PHE A 65 7.38 0.38 -1.97
CA PHE A 65 7.91 -0.95 -2.28
C PHE A 65 9.41 -0.90 -2.67
N ARG A 66 9.83 0.13 -3.41
CA ARG A 66 11.24 0.33 -3.77
C ARG A 66 12.16 0.51 -2.55
N LYS A 67 11.67 1.05 -1.42
CA LYS A 67 12.48 1.15 -0.18
C LYS A 67 12.93 -0.21 0.35
N TYR A 68 12.16 -1.24 0.03
CA TYR A 68 12.39 -2.61 0.50
C TYR A 68 12.88 -3.54 -0.62
N GLY A 69 13.33 -2.97 -1.75
CA GLY A 69 13.90 -3.74 -2.86
C GLY A 69 12.88 -4.47 -3.73
N TYR A 70 11.58 -4.19 -3.59
CA TYR A 70 10.54 -4.78 -4.43
C TYR A 70 10.28 -3.95 -5.69
N ILE A 71 10.01 -4.64 -6.79
CA ILE A 71 9.59 -4.05 -8.07
C ILE A 71 8.13 -4.43 -8.30
N LEU A 72 7.27 -3.42 -8.43
CA LEU A 72 5.88 -3.61 -8.91
C LEU A 72 5.93 -3.73 -10.43
N ILE A 73 5.36 -4.80 -10.98
CA ILE A 73 5.25 -5.08 -12.43
C ILE A 73 3.78 -5.08 -12.81
#